data_AF-A0A7T6Z1K8-F1
#
_entry.id   AF-A0A7T6Z1K8-F1
#
_cell.length_a   1.000
_cell.length_b   1.000
_cell.length_c   1.000
_cell.angle_alpha   90.00
_cell.angle_beta   90.00
_cell.angle_gamma   90.00
#
_symmetry.space_group_name_H-M   'P 1'
#
loop_
_entity.id
_entity.type
_entity.pdbx_description
1 polymer ?
#
loop_
_entity_poly.entity_id
_entity_poly.type
_entity_poly.pdbx_seq_one_letter_code
_entity_poly.pdbx_strand_id
1 'polypeptide(L)'
;MNNMGEQILEQLELVDVENDGNKAVLTFLDEDNGEIREVNFNKQSFDQDKGKFVDDPDKAEKVEEWSQEYFNLPFDQLGQAVGDRKDVYAYDRFNALWPVKMISKFSKDDEGQIFETEVTKVHDDGKAMHIEFEYEGDTYESKMTYADYLEAKKQWFVNPQKQKKQYAKFEDKFGISPDNMEELEGKSIMVEVKVAFGKFPYAEIKPFAKKKK
;
A
#
# COMPACT_ATOMS: atom_id res chain seq x y z
N MET A 1 15.14 19.15 -4.02
CA MET A 1 15.58 17.73 -4.00
C MET A 1 14.58 17.02 -4.89
N ASN A 2 15.05 16.39 -5.97
CA ASN A 2 14.16 15.81 -6.98
C ASN A 2 13.43 14.61 -6.38
N ASN A 3 12.10 14.61 -6.43
CA ASN A 3 11.29 13.41 -6.33
C ASN A 3 11.72 12.48 -7.48
N MET A 4 12.57 11.50 -7.19
CA MET A 4 12.85 10.38 -8.10
C MET A 4 11.71 9.36 -7.96
N GLY A 5 10.49 9.82 -8.26
CA GLY A 5 9.32 8.98 -8.29
C GLY A 5 9.37 8.16 -9.57
N GLU A 6 9.61 6.85 -9.42
CA GLU A 6 9.34 5.82 -10.43
C GLU A 6 10.00 6.02 -11.81
N GLN A 7 10.98 5.16 -12.13
CA GLN A 7 11.50 5.02 -13.48
C GLN A 7 11.00 3.71 -14.10
N ILE A 8 10.40 3.77 -15.28
CA ILE A 8 10.04 2.59 -16.06
C ILE A 8 11.22 2.24 -16.97
N LEU A 9 11.77 1.04 -16.80
CA LEU A 9 12.85 0.48 -17.61
C LEU A 9 12.26 -0.62 -18.49
N GLU A 10 12.18 -0.37 -19.79
CA GLU A 10 11.45 -1.23 -20.71
C GLU A 10 12.28 -2.45 -21.15
N GLN A 11 11.62 -3.60 -21.27
CA GLN A 11 12.16 -4.81 -21.91
C GLN A 11 13.52 -5.30 -21.38
N LEU A 12 13.76 -5.16 -20.08
CA LEU A 12 14.93 -5.72 -19.42
C LEU A 12 14.88 -7.24 -19.45
N GLU A 13 16.01 -7.87 -19.71
CA GLU A 13 16.13 -9.32 -19.77
C GLU A 13 16.31 -9.91 -18.36
N LEU A 14 15.49 -10.89 -18.02
CA LEU A 14 15.63 -11.68 -16.80
C LEU A 14 16.80 -12.64 -16.97
N VAL A 15 17.91 -12.38 -16.28
CA VAL A 15 19.16 -13.13 -16.44
C VAL A 15 19.37 -14.20 -15.35
N ASP A 16 18.70 -14.06 -14.21
CA ASP A 16 18.80 -15.01 -13.11
C ASP A 16 17.55 -15.02 -12.22
N VAL A 17 17.28 -16.17 -11.60
CA VAL A 17 16.21 -16.35 -10.62
C VAL A 17 16.70 -17.22 -9.47
N GLU A 18 16.82 -16.62 -8.29
CA GLU A 18 17.09 -17.36 -7.04
C GLU A 18 15.78 -17.62 -6.31
N ASN A 19 15.38 -18.89 -6.13
CA ASN A 19 14.15 -19.27 -5.43
C ASN A 19 14.42 -20.23 -4.26
N ASP A 20 14.05 -19.83 -3.04
CA ASP A 20 14.22 -20.63 -1.81
C ASP A 20 12.93 -21.35 -1.35
N GLY A 21 11.86 -21.27 -2.14
CA GLY A 21 10.53 -21.81 -1.86
C GLY A 21 9.57 -20.81 -1.20
N ASN A 22 10.09 -19.81 -0.48
CA ASN A 22 9.30 -18.74 0.13
C ASN A 22 9.49 -17.40 -0.59
N LYS A 23 10.68 -17.19 -1.15
CA LYS A 23 11.08 -15.98 -1.84
C LYS A 23 11.76 -16.33 -3.16
N ALA A 24 11.36 -15.64 -4.22
CA ALA A 24 12.08 -15.58 -5.48
C ALA A 24 12.67 -14.18 -5.68
N VAL A 25 13.96 -14.11 -6.00
CA VAL A 25 14.66 -12.89 -6.43
C VAL A 25 14.88 -13.01 -7.93
N LEU A 26 14.24 -12.12 -8.69
CA LEU A 26 14.31 -12.06 -10.14
C LEU A 26 15.28 -10.95 -10.53
N THR A 27 16.34 -11.30 -11.23
CA THR A 27 17.46 -10.41 -11.55
C THR A 27 17.37 -9.99 -13.01
N PHE A 28 17.03 -8.73 -13.26
CA PHE A 28 16.95 -8.15 -14.59
C PHE A 28 18.21 -7.35 -14.93
N LEU A 29 18.69 -7.46 -16.17
CA LEU A 29 19.85 -6.73 -16.65
C LEU A 29 19.43 -5.43 -17.35
N ASP A 30 19.88 -4.30 -16.80
CA ASP A 30 19.78 -2.97 -17.40
C ASP A 30 21.09 -2.65 -18.12
N GLU A 31 21.23 -3.13 -19.35
CA GLU A 31 22.46 -2.99 -20.14
C GLU A 31 22.82 -1.53 -20.44
N ASP A 32 21.81 -0.68 -20.62
CA ASP A 32 21.99 0.73 -20.97
C ASP A 32 22.69 1.50 -19.83
N ASN A 33 22.36 1.17 -18.58
CA ASN A 33 23.00 1.76 -17.41
C ASN A 33 24.13 0.88 -16.83
N GLY A 34 24.29 -0.36 -17.30
CA GLY A 34 25.23 -1.32 -16.74
C GLY A 34 24.86 -1.75 -15.31
N GLU A 35 23.56 -1.80 -15.01
CA GLU A 35 23.02 -2.04 -13.67
C GLU A 35 22.20 -3.34 -13.61
N ILE A 36 21.96 -3.82 -12.39
CA ILE A 36 21.06 -4.94 -12.12
C ILE A 36 19.82 -4.40 -11.41
N ARG A 37 18.64 -4.91 -11.78
CA ARG A 37 17.37 -4.62 -11.11
C ARG A 37 16.79 -5.89 -10.52
N GLU A 38 16.69 -5.93 -9.19
CA GLU A 38 16.10 -7.06 -8.48
C GLU A 38 14.62 -6.81 -8.17
N VAL A 39 13.76 -7.74 -8.62
CA VAL A 39 12.35 -7.81 -8.24
C VAL A 39 12.16 -8.98 -7.28
N ASN A 40 11.44 -8.76 -6.18
CA ASN A 40 11.26 -9.76 -5.12
C ASN A 40 9.82 -10.25 -5.04
N PHE A 41 9.61 -11.55 -5.24
CA PHE A 41 8.34 -12.22 -4.99
C PHE A 41 8.44 -12.99 -3.68
N ASN A 42 7.82 -12.50 -2.60
CA ASN A 42 7.93 -13.07 -1.26
C ASN A 42 6.56 -13.49 -0.72
N LYS A 43 6.38 -14.79 -0.48
CA LYS A 43 5.15 -15.40 0.06
C LYS A 43 4.94 -15.13 1.55
N GLN A 44 5.93 -14.53 2.23
CA GLN A 44 5.92 -14.27 3.66
C GLN A 44 5.79 -12.79 4.00
N SER A 45 5.31 -12.52 5.21
CA SER A 45 5.27 -11.19 5.80
C SER A 45 6.28 -11.07 6.93
N PHE A 46 6.92 -9.90 7.03
CA PHE A 46 7.86 -9.63 8.12
C PHE A 46 7.08 -9.27 9.38
N ASP A 47 7.17 -10.12 10.40
CA ASP A 47 6.66 -9.88 11.74
C ASP A 47 7.66 -8.99 12.48
N GLN A 48 7.34 -7.69 12.59
CA GLN A 48 8.23 -6.70 13.21
C GLN A 48 8.50 -7.01 14.69
N ASP A 49 7.52 -7.56 15.40
CA ASP A 49 7.65 -7.89 16.82
C ASP A 49 8.60 -9.07 17.05
N LYS A 50 8.66 -10.00 16.10
CA LYS A 50 9.55 -11.17 16.16
C LYS A 50 10.85 -10.99 15.38
N GLY A 51 10.96 -9.93 14.60
CA GLY A 51 12.10 -9.66 13.73
C GLY A 51 12.32 -10.76 12.68
N LYS A 52 11.27 -11.45 12.23
CA LYS A 52 11.40 -12.57 11.28
C LYS A 52 10.23 -12.66 10.31
N PHE A 53 10.45 -13.31 9.18
CA PHE A 53 9.39 -13.64 8.23
C PHE A 53 8.50 -14.78 8.76
N VAL A 54 7.20 -14.67 8.51
CA VAL A 54 6.19 -15.66 8.83
C VAL A 54 5.27 -15.89 7.63
N ASP A 55 4.76 -17.11 7.52
CA ASP A 55 3.86 -17.50 6.42
C ASP A 55 2.60 -16.64 6.43
N ASP A 56 2.23 -16.19 5.23
CA ASP A 56 1.11 -15.29 5.00
C ASP A 56 0.32 -15.85 3.79
N PRO A 57 -0.81 -16.56 4.03
CA PRO A 57 -1.57 -17.20 2.97
C PRO A 57 -2.04 -16.23 1.88
N ASP A 58 -2.44 -15.01 2.25
CA ASP A 58 -2.93 -13.99 1.32
C ASP A 58 -1.79 -13.55 0.39
N LYS A 59 -0.58 -13.37 0.93
CA LYS A 59 0.63 -13.11 0.12
C LYS A 59 1.03 -14.29 -0.73
N ALA A 60 0.96 -15.50 -0.21
CA ALA A 60 1.33 -16.69 -0.94
C ALA A 60 0.45 -16.86 -2.19
N GLU A 61 -0.86 -16.65 -2.05
CA GLU A 61 -1.82 -16.65 -3.17
C GLU A 61 -1.51 -15.51 -4.15
N LYS A 62 -1.29 -14.29 -3.65
CA LYS A 62 -0.96 -13.13 -4.49
C LYS A 62 0.32 -13.32 -5.32
N VAL A 63 1.34 -13.89 -4.72
CA VAL A 63 2.61 -14.19 -5.40
C VAL A 63 2.42 -15.26 -6.47
N GLU A 64 1.54 -16.25 -6.23
CA GLU A 64 1.19 -17.25 -7.22
C GLU A 64 0.47 -16.60 -8.41
N GLU A 65 -0.50 -15.71 -8.15
CA GLU A 65 -1.17 -14.92 -9.19
C GLU A 65 -0.17 -14.12 -10.01
N TRP A 66 0.77 -13.41 -9.38
CA TRP A 66 1.80 -12.64 -10.09
C TRP A 66 2.72 -13.52 -10.94
N SER A 67 3.12 -14.68 -10.43
CA SER A 67 3.95 -15.64 -11.18
C SER A 67 3.24 -16.07 -12.46
N GLN A 68 1.94 -16.38 -12.35
CA GLN A 68 1.11 -16.74 -13.48
C GLN A 68 0.83 -15.56 -14.42
N GLU A 69 0.55 -14.37 -13.90
CA GLU A 69 0.25 -13.17 -14.68
C GLU A 69 1.44 -12.71 -15.52
N TYR A 70 2.62 -12.62 -14.90
CA TYR A 70 3.80 -12.06 -15.56
C TYR A 70 4.60 -13.10 -16.34
N PHE A 71 4.64 -14.36 -15.90
CA PHE A 71 5.50 -15.37 -16.52
C PHE A 71 4.73 -16.59 -17.04
N ASN A 72 3.41 -16.67 -16.80
CA ASN A 72 2.61 -17.84 -17.15
C ASN A 72 3.18 -19.14 -16.57
N LEU A 73 3.80 -19.05 -15.39
CA LEU A 73 4.47 -20.12 -14.69
C LEU A 73 4.03 -20.13 -13.22
N PRO A 74 3.97 -21.31 -12.58
CA PRO A 74 3.84 -21.39 -11.14
C PRO A 74 5.11 -20.85 -10.46
N PHE A 75 4.97 -20.39 -9.22
CA PHE A 75 6.06 -19.73 -8.48
C PHE A 75 7.33 -20.59 -8.38
N ASP A 76 7.18 -21.89 -8.16
CA ASP A 76 8.29 -22.84 -8.02
C ASP A 76 9.05 -23.08 -9.34
N GLN A 77 8.51 -22.63 -10.47
CA GLN A 77 9.09 -22.79 -11.79
C GLN A 77 9.55 -21.48 -12.42
N LEU A 78 9.57 -20.37 -11.67
CA LEU A 78 10.01 -19.06 -12.18
C LEU A 78 11.42 -19.07 -12.80
N GLY A 79 12.31 -19.99 -12.40
CA GLY A 79 13.62 -20.14 -13.05
C GLY A 79 13.55 -20.51 -14.54
N GLN A 80 12.42 -21.02 -15.04
CA GLN A 80 12.21 -21.28 -16.46
C GLN A 80 11.97 -19.99 -17.27
N ALA A 81 11.71 -18.86 -16.62
CA ALA A 81 11.52 -17.57 -17.27
C ALA A 81 12.83 -16.85 -17.62
N VAL A 82 14.00 -17.40 -17.26
CA VAL A 82 15.29 -16.79 -17.63
C VAL A 82 15.38 -16.64 -19.15
N GLY A 83 15.67 -15.42 -19.60
CA GLY A 83 15.63 -14.97 -20.99
C GLY A 83 14.37 -14.18 -21.37
N ASP A 84 13.32 -14.22 -20.55
CA ASP A 84 12.13 -13.38 -20.76
C ASP A 84 12.48 -11.90 -20.58
N ARG A 85 11.76 -11.05 -21.31
CA ARG A 85 11.89 -9.59 -21.23
C ARG A 85 10.66 -8.97 -20.61
N LYS A 86 10.86 -8.06 -19.64
CA LYS A 86 9.79 -7.36 -18.92
C LYS A 86 10.13 -5.90 -18.70
N ASP A 87 9.09 -5.10 -18.57
CA ASP A 87 9.22 -3.74 -18.09
C ASP A 87 9.35 -3.77 -16.56
N VAL A 88 10.32 -3.05 -16.04
CA VAL A 88 10.64 -2.97 -14.61
C VAL A 88 10.39 -1.55 -14.12
N TYR A 89 9.52 -1.44 -13.12
CA TYR A 89 9.23 -0.21 -12.40
C TYR A 89 10.24 -0.08 -11.26
N ALA A 90 11.21 0.81 -11.42
CA ALA A 90 12.28 1.06 -10.48
C ALA A 90 11.91 2.20 -9.51
N TYR A 91 11.98 1.92 -8.21
CA TYR A 91 11.79 2.86 -7.12
C TYR A 91 13.07 2.96 -6.30
N ASP A 92 13.22 4.02 -5.49
CA ASP A 92 14.41 4.29 -4.68
C ASP A 92 14.93 3.11 -3.84
N ARG A 93 14.05 2.19 -3.43
CA ARG A 93 14.37 1.09 -2.49
C ARG A 93 13.99 -0.30 -2.98
N PHE A 94 13.28 -0.42 -4.09
CA PHE A 94 12.81 -1.69 -4.62
C PHE A 94 12.40 -1.56 -6.08
N ASN A 95 12.25 -2.69 -6.77
CA ASN A 95 11.69 -2.73 -8.12
C ASN A 95 10.45 -3.63 -8.15
N ALA A 96 9.56 -3.40 -9.11
CA ALA A 96 8.36 -4.20 -9.35
C ALA A 96 8.11 -4.40 -10.85
N LEU A 97 7.26 -5.36 -11.20
CA LEU A 97 6.78 -5.56 -12.59
C LEU A 97 5.47 -4.82 -12.88
N TRP A 98 5.01 -4.02 -11.92
CA TRP A 98 3.78 -3.25 -11.99
C TRP A 98 3.97 -1.92 -11.26
N PRO A 99 3.16 -0.90 -11.58
CA PRO A 99 3.18 0.35 -10.85
C PRO A 99 2.68 0.14 -9.43
N VAL A 100 3.54 0.44 -8.45
CA VAL A 100 3.21 0.45 -7.02
C VAL A 100 2.86 1.86 -6.62
N LYS A 101 1.59 2.08 -6.28
CA LYS A 101 1.15 3.31 -5.63
C LYS A 101 1.76 3.38 -4.23
N MET A 102 2.77 4.23 -4.05
CA MET A 102 3.36 4.48 -2.75
C MET A 102 2.48 5.42 -1.94
N ILE A 103 2.07 4.97 -0.76
CA ILE A 103 1.43 5.84 0.22
C ILE A 103 2.52 6.39 1.15
N SER A 104 2.77 7.69 1.05
CA SER A 104 3.68 8.44 1.90
C SER A 104 3.15 8.52 3.34
N LYS A 105 4.07 8.70 4.29
CA LYS A 105 3.76 8.81 5.72
C LYS A 105 4.26 10.14 6.23
N PHE A 106 3.41 10.83 6.99
CA PHE A 106 3.83 12.00 7.75
C PHE A 106 4.89 11.63 8.78
N SER A 107 5.78 12.58 9.02
CA SER A 107 6.76 12.52 10.09
C SER A 107 6.21 13.19 11.36
N LYS A 108 6.98 13.15 12.46
CA LYS A 108 6.61 13.88 13.68
C LYS A 108 6.78 15.39 13.52
N ASP A 109 7.67 15.83 12.63
CA ASP A 109 7.93 17.26 12.41
C ASP A 109 6.75 17.93 11.69
N ASP A 110 5.86 17.14 11.11
CA ASP A 110 4.62 17.57 10.48
C ASP A 110 3.45 17.73 11.47
N GLU A 111 3.65 17.40 12.75
CA GLU A 111 2.59 17.49 13.76
C GLU A 111 1.97 18.91 13.81
N GLY A 112 0.64 18.97 13.69
CA GLY A 112 -0.12 20.21 13.72
C GLY A 112 -0.21 20.94 12.39
N GLN A 113 0.42 20.43 11.31
CA GLN A 113 0.17 20.95 9.96
C GLN A 113 -1.31 20.76 9.58
N ILE A 114 -1.88 21.80 8.98
CA ILE A 114 -3.25 21.80 8.47
C ILE A 114 -3.23 22.30 7.03
N PHE A 115 -3.80 21.53 6.12
CA PHE A 115 -3.88 21.89 4.70
C PHE A 115 -5.20 21.44 4.09
N GLU A 116 -5.54 22.03 2.96
CA GLU A 116 -6.68 21.65 2.13
C GLU A 116 -6.18 20.84 0.95
N THR A 117 -6.89 19.76 0.62
CA THR A 117 -6.59 18.91 -0.55
C THR A 117 -7.87 18.24 -1.04
N GLU A 118 -7.80 17.50 -2.14
CA GLU A 118 -8.89 16.73 -2.71
C GLU A 118 -8.70 15.24 -2.49
N VAL A 119 -9.81 14.55 -2.20
CA VAL A 119 -9.81 13.08 -2.09
C VAL A 119 -9.65 12.47 -3.48
N THR A 120 -8.63 11.65 -3.66
CA THR A 120 -8.35 10.98 -4.93
C THR A 120 -8.98 9.60 -5.03
N LYS A 121 -9.15 8.91 -3.91
CA LYS A 121 -9.78 7.58 -3.87
C LYS A 121 -10.33 7.23 -2.50
N VAL A 122 -11.45 6.51 -2.45
CA VAL A 122 -12.00 5.94 -1.22
C VAL A 122 -12.36 4.47 -1.41
N HIS A 123 -11.97 3.60 -0.47
CA HIS A 123 -12.32 2.18 -0.52
C HIS A 123 -12.33 1.55 0.88
N ASP A 124 -12.97 0.39 1.01
CA ASP A 124 -12.96 -0.44 2.22
C ASP A 124 -12.35 -1.81 1.91
N ASP A 125 -11.32 -2.18 2.67
CA ASP A 125 -10.57 -3.44 2.48
C ASP A 125 -11.09 -4.60 3.36
N GLY A 126 -12.24 -4.41 4.02
CA GLY A 126 -12.82 -5.34 4.98
C GLY A 126 -12.21 -5.25 6.38
N LYS A 127 -11.23 -4.37 6.61
CA LYS A 127 -10.56 -4.13 7.91
C LYS A 127 -10.55 -2.65 8.29
N ALA A 128 -10.57 -1.76 7.30
CA ALA A 128 -10.55 -0.31 7.43
C ALA A 128 -11.17 0.37 6.20
N MET A 129 -11.73 1.57 6.40
CA MET A 129 -12.01 2.49 5.30
C MET A 129 -10.77 3.36 5.05
N HIS A 130 -10.32 3.41 3.81
CA HIS A 130 -9.17 4.15 3.32
C HIS A 130 -9.61 5.36 2.53
N ILE A 131 -9.06 6.54 2.84
CA ILE A 131 -9.31 7.80 2.14
C ILE A 131 -7.95 8.32 1.68
N GLU A 132 -7.65 8.17 0.39
CA GLU A 132 -6.41 8.62 -0.26
C GLU A 132 -6.56 10.07 -0.76
N PHE A 133 -5.47 10.84 -0.70
CA PHE A 133 -5.40 12.22 -1.18
C PHE A 133 -3.96 12.59 -1.55
N GLU A 134 -3.77 13.60 -2.39
CA GLU A 134 -2.44 14.09 -2.78
C GLU A 134 -2.02 15.31 -1.95
N TYR A 135 -0.74 15.38 -1.55
CA TYR A 135 -0.17 16.53 -0.86
C TYR A 135 1.31 16.65 -1.22
N GLU A 136 1.75 17.85 -1.63
CA GLU A 136 3.14 18.13 -2.04
C GLU A 136 3.70 17.17 -3.12
N GLY A 137 2.82 16.60 -3.96
CA GLY A 137 3.18 15.68 -5.04
C GLY A 137 3.24 14.20 -4.64
N ASP A 138 2.96 13.88 -3.38
CA ASP A 138 2.91 12.52 -2.87
C ASP A 138 1.47 12.11 -2.50
N THR A 139 1.19 10.81 -2.59
CA THR A 139 -0.10 10.24 -2.14
C THR A 139 -0.03 9.91 -0.66
N TYR A 140 -0.99 10.40 0.12
CA TYR A 140 -1.17 10.08 1.54
C TYR A 140 -2.53 9.43 1.77
N GLU A 141 -2.73 8.84 2.95
CA GLU A 141 -4.02 8.26 3.31
C GLU A 141 -4.42 8.53 4.77
N SER A 142 -5.73 8.63 4.98
CA SER A 142 -6.37 8.55 6.30
C SER A 142 -7.11 7.21 6.42
N LYS A 143 -6.88 6.48 7.52
CA LYS A 143 -7.54 5.19 7.79
C LYS A 143 -8.54 5.27 8.93
N MET A 144 -9.71 4.68 8.72
CA MET A 144 -10.70 4.43 9.77
C MET A 144 -10.79 2.94 10.06
N THR A 145 -9.75 2.40 10.72
CA THR A 145 -9.66 0.97 11.05
C THR A 145 -10.72 0.53 12.04
N TYR A 146 -11.33 -0.62 11.75
CA TYR A 146 -12.32 -1.27 12.60
C TYR A 146 -12.00 -2.74 12.90
N ALA A 147 -10.95 -3.31 12.30
CA ALA A 147 -10.39 -4.57 12.73
C ALA A 147 -9.49 -4.42 13.97
N ASP A 148 -9.41 -5.49 14.74
CA ASP A 148 -8.49 -5.64 15.87
C ASP A 148 -7.45 -6.71 15.53
N TYR A 149 -6.18 -6.41 15.77
CA TYR A 149 -5.12 -7.41 15.68
C TYR A 149 -5.15 -8.27 16.93
N LEU A 150 -5.39 -9.58 16.76
CA LEU A 150 -5.39 -10.52 17.88
C LEU A 150 -4.04 -11.20 17.97
N GLU A 151 -3.17 -10.71 18.86
CA GLU A 151 -1.81 -11.22 19.10
C GLU A 151 -1.72 -12.75 19.20
N ALA A 152 -2.65 -13.36 19.92
CA ALA A 152 -2.66 -14.81 20.13
C ALA A 152 -2.79 -15.62 18.81
N LYS A 153 -3.46 -15.05 17.81
CA LYS A 153 -3.66 -15.65 16.49
C LYS A 153 -2.84 -14.97 15.39
N LYS A 154 -2.17 -13.86 15.71
CA LYS A 154 -1.44 -13.01 14.77
C LYS A 154 -2.24 -12.58 13.53
N GLN A 155 -3.54 -12.39 13.71
CA GLN A 155 -4.43 -12.13 12.60
C GLN A 155 -5.37 -10.98 12.97
N TRP A 156 -5.71 -10.18 11.97
CA TRP A 156 -6.73 -9.16 12.08
C TRP A 156 -8.11 -9.80 12.05
N PHE A 157 -8.95 -9.44 13.03
CA PHE A 157 -10.35 -9.84 13.07
C PHE A 157 -11.22 -8.59 13.05
N VAL A 158 -12.22 -8.59 12.19
CA VAL A 158 -13.24 -7.54 12.16
C VAL A 158 -13.96 -7.50 13.51
N ASN A 159 -14.01 -6.32 14.11
CA ASN A 159 -14.78 -6.09 15.32
C ASN A 159 -16.12 -5.41 14.93
N PRO A 160 -17.26 -6.13 14.93
CA PRO A 160 -18.53 -5.58 14.45
C PRO A 160 -18.98 -4.33 15.22
N GLN A 161 -18.64 -4.21 16.50
CA GLN A 161 -18.96 -3.03 17.30
C GLN A 161 -18.10 -1.83 16.89
N LYS A 162 -16.82 -2.03 16.57
CA LYS A 162 -15.96 -0.96 16.02
C LYS A 162 -16.38 -0.58 14.62
N GLN A 163 -16.74 -1.54 13.78
CA GLN A 163 -17.19 -1.30 12.41
C GLN A 163 -18.40 -0.35 12.41
N LYS A 164 -19.45 -0.69 13.16
CA LYS A 164 -20.63 0.18 13.31
C LYS A 164 -20.27 1.59 13.79
N LYS A 165 -19.31 1.70 14.72
CA LYS A 165 -18.85 3.01 15.23
C LYS A 165 -18.08 3.80 14.17
N GLN A 166 -17.20 3.16 13.39
CA GLN A 166 -16.45 3.85 12.35
C GLN A 166 -17.36 4.26 11.20
N TYR A 167 -18.32 3.43 10.83
CA TYR A 167 -19.32 3.73 9.80
C TYR A 167 -20.17 4.94 10.21
N ALA A 168 -20.68 4.95 11.45
CA ALA A 168 -21.40 6.11 11.98
C ALA A 168 -20.52 7.37 12.03
N LYS A 169 -19.24 7.24 12.41
CA LYS A 169 -18.31 8.37 12.37
C LYS A 169 -18.05 8.88 10.96
N PHE A 170 -17.94 8.00 9.97
CA PHE A 170 -17.75 8.37 8.57
C PHE A 170 -18.96 9.18 8.09
N GLU A 171 -20.17 8.67 8.33
CA GLU A 171 -21.42 9.36 8.00
C GLU A 171 -21.53 10.71 8.73
N ASP A 172 -21.21 10.76 10.02
CA ASP A 172 -21.24 12.00 10.80
C ASP A 172 -20.23 13.05 10.32
N LYS A 173 -19.09 12.59 9.79
CA LYS A 173 -17.94 13.42 9.39
C LYS A 173 -18.14 13.97 7.98
N PHE A 174 -18.61 13.14 7.05
CA PHE A 174 -18.71 13.52 5.64
C PHE A 174 -20.16 13.78 5.18
N GLY A 175 -21.15 13.35 5.95
CA GLY A 175 -22.56 13.39 5.54
C GLY A 175 -22.87 12.43 4.39
N ILE A 176 -22.05 11.38 4.24
CA ILE A 176 -22.10 10.40 3.15
C ILE A 176 -22.26 9.02 3.78
N SER A 177 -23.16 8.20 3.23
CA SER A 177 -23.33 6.82 3.69
C SER A 177 -22.05 6.01 3.45
N PRO A 178 -21.63 5.13 4.38
CA PRO A 178 -20.55 4.19 4.15
C PRO A 178 -20.77 3.31 2.91
N ASP A 179 -22.03 3.04 2.53
CA ASP A 179 -22.35 2.26 1.32
C ASP A 179 -22.13 3.03 0.01
N ASN A 180 -21.96 4.36 0.09
CA ASN A 180 -21.73 5.26 -1.05
C ASN A 180 -20.43 6.06 -0.84
N MET A 181 -19.41 5.45 -0.26
CA MET A 181 -18.17 6.13 0.13
C MET A 181 -17.45 6.80 -1.05
N GLU A 182 -17.63 6.30 -2.26
CA GLU A 182 -17.13 6.85 -3.52
C GLU A 182 -17.63 8.27 -3.79
N GLU A 183 -18.77 8.68 -3.21
CA GLU A 183 -19.23 10.07 -3.32
C GLU A 183 -18.25 11.06 -2.69
N LEU A 184 -17.35 10.61 -1.81
CA LEU A 184 -16.32 11.45 -1.19
C LEU A 184 -15.16 11.77 -2.15
N GLU A 185 -14.97 10.99 -3.22
CA GLU A 185 -13.95 11.24 -4.24
C GLU A 185 -14.19 12.57 -4.96
N GLY A 186 -13.12 13.32 -5.22
CA GLY A 186 -13.18 14.65 -5.82
C GLY A 186 -13.69 15.75 -4.87
N LYS A 187 -13.99 15.46 -3.60
CA LYS A 187 -14.35 16.49 -2.62
C LYS A 187 -13.12 17.08 -1.95
N SER A 188 -13.14 18.40 -1.79
CA SER A 188 -12.17 19.10 -0.96
C SER A 188 -12.34 18.69 0.52
N ILE A 189 -11.22 18.36 1.15
CA ILE A 189 -11.07 17.98 2.54
C ILE A 189 -10.01 18.86 3.20
N MET A 190 -10.20 19.12 4.50
CA MET A 190 -9.18 19.73 5.34
C MET A 190 -8.52 18.63 6.16
N VAL A 191 -7.21 18.49 6.05
CA VAL A 191 -6.41 17.48 6.77
C VAL A 191 -5.62 18.16 7.87
N GLU A 192 -5.59 17.56 9.06
CA GLU A 192 -4.67 17.90 10.14
C GLU A 192 -3.77 16.70 10.45
N VAL A 193 -2.46 16.91 10.46
CA VAL A 193 -1.50 15.86 10.85
C VAL A 193 -1.44 15.80 12.39
N LYS A 194 -1.78 14.65 12.95
CA LYS A 194 -1.77 14.39 14.40
C LYS A 194 -0.82 13.27 14.75
N VAL A 195 -0.32 13.25 15.98
CA VAL A 195 0.55 12.19 16.48
C VAL A 195 -0.16 11.38 17.57
N ALA A 196 -0.51 10.12 17.26
CA ALA A 196 -1.04 9.20 18.25
C ALA A 196 0.08 8.68 19.17
N PHE A 197 -0.19 8.64 20.48
CA PHE A 197 0.74 8.17 21.52
C PHE A 197 2.12 8.88 21.51
N GLY A 198 2.19 10.11 20.97
CA GLY A 198 3.45 10.86 20.80
C GLY A 198 4.45 10.18 19.84
N LYS A 199 4.01 9.17 19.07
CA LYS A 199 4.88 8.32 18.26
C LYS A 199 4.43 8.12 16.82
N PHE A 200 3.13 8.06 16.56
CA PHE A 200 2.60 7.63 15.26
C PHE A 200 1.84 8.79 14.59
N PRO A 201 2.48 9.54 13.68
CA PRO A 201 1.81 10.53 12.86
C PRO A 201 0.71 9.89 12.01
N TYR A 202 -0.41 10.57 11.86
CA TYR A 202 -1.52 10.16 11.01
C TYR A 202 -2.31 11.39 10.53
N ALA A 203 -2.94 11.24 9.36
CA ALA A 203 -3.83 12.25 8.80
C ALA A 203 -5.22 12.17 9.44
N GLU A 204 -5.66 13.23 10.11
CA GLU A 204 -7.03 13.40 10.56
C GLU A 204 -7.76 14.36 9.63
N ILE A 205 -8.66 13.83 8.80
CA ILE A 205 -9.54 14.68 8.00
C ILE A 205 -10.50 15.44 8.95
N LYS A 206 -10.90 16.67 8.65
CA LYS A 206 -11.88 17.42 9.44
C LYS A 206 -13.30 17.10 8.98
N PRO A 207 -14.31 17.11 9.88
CA PRO A 207 -15.70 16.99 9.48
C PRO A 207 -16.12 18.09 8.52
N PHE A 208 -16.94 17.76 7.53
CA PHE A 208 -17.60 18.73 6.67
C PHE A 208 -18.57 19.58 7.48
N ALA A 209 -18.74 20.83 7.04
CA ALA A 209 -19.68 21.74 7.66
C ALA A 209 -21.09 21.14 7.61
N LYS A 210 -21.65 20.81 8.78
CA LYS A 210 -23.04 20.35 8.86
C LYS A 210 -23.94 21.49 8.36
N LYS A 211 -24.78 21.20 7.37
CA LYS A 211 -25.84 22.14 6.96
C LYS A 211 -26.69 22.44 8.21
N LYS A 212 -26.74 23.70 8.63
CA LYS A 212 -27.63 24.12 9.72
C LYS A 212 -29.05 23.80 9.27
N LYS A 213 -29.76 22.98 10.06
CA LYS A 213 -31.20 22.76 9.91
C LYS A 213 -31.95 24.01 10.33
#